data_AF-A0A4Y4B833-F1
#
_entry.id   AF-A0A4Y4B833-F1
#
_cell.length_a   1.000
_cell.length_b   1.000
_cell.length_c   1.000
_cell.angle_alpha   90.00
_cell.angle_beta   90.00
_cell.angle_gamma   90.00
#
_symmetry.space_group_name_H-M   'P 1'
#
loop_
_entity.id
_entity.type
_entity.pdbx_description
1 polymer ?
#
loop_
_entity_poly.entity_id
_entity_poly.type
_entity_poly.pdbx_seq_one_letter_code
_entity_poly.pdbx_strand_id
1 'polypeptide(L)'
;MLDPAAWRDVPQEVSTGSLPGWDRVEEIVRDAHSRYRGERGGTVADYIPVLAEVDPELFGLAVIEVGGGLHDAGDALHPFSIQSISKMFV
;
A
#
# COMPACT_ATOMS: atom_id res chain seq x y z
N MET A 1 6.45 -13.25 13.07
CA MET A 1 7.73 -12.53 12.92
C MET A 1 8.06 -12.57 11.44
N LEU A 2 8.12 -11.43 10.76
CA LEU A 2 8.46 -11.37 9.33
C LEU A 2 9.88 -11.90 9.14
N ASP A 3 10.06 -12.83 8.21
CA ASP A 3 11.37 -13.38 7.88
C ASP A 3 12.24 -12.29 7.24
N PRO A 4 13.39 -11.90 7.84
CA PRO A 4 14.32 -10.94 7.25
C PRO A 4 14.86 -11.38 5.87
N ALA A 5 14.71 -12.66 5.49
CA ALA A 5 15.09 -13.15 4.17
C ALA A 5 14.05 -12.85 3.08
N ALA A 6 12.80 -12.55 3.43
CA ALA A 6 11.68 -12.42 2.49
C ALA A 6 11.76 -11.24 1.50
N TRP A 7 12.73 -10.34 1.70
CA TRP A 7 12.94 -9.11 0.94
C TRP A 7 14.39 -8.93 0.47
N ARG A 8 15.22 -9.98 0.61
CA ARG A 8 16.62 -9.96 0.14
C ARG A 8 16.75 -9.90 -1.38
N ASP A 9 15.69 -10.27 -2.09
CA ASP A 9 15.57 -10.17 -3.54
C ASP A 9 15.12 -8.78 -4.03
N VAL A 10 14.75 -7.89 -3.10
CA VAL A 10 14.38 -6.51 -3.41
C VAL A 10 15.61 -5.61 -3.25
N PRO A 11 16.11 -4.97 -4.32
CA PRO A 11 17.20 -4.00 -4.24
C PRO A 11 16.85 -2.90 -3.23
N GLN A 12 17.76 -2.62 -2.30
CA GLN A 12 17.58 -1.57 -1.30
C GLN A 12 18.28 -0.31 -1.79
N GLU A 13 17.51 0.75 -2.01
CA GLU A 13 17.99 2.05 -2.44
C GLU A 13 17.58 3.12 -1.42
N VAL A 14 18.47 4.06 -1.12
CA VAL A 14 18.20 5.19 -0.22
C VAL A 14 18.34 6.47 -1.01
N SER A 15 17.30 7.30 -0.99
CA SER A 15 17.36 8.64 -1.56
C SER A 15 17.30 9.70 -0.47
N THR A 16 18.19 10.69 -0.52
CA THR A 16 18.20 11.81 0.43
C THR A 16 17.70 13.07 -0.29
N GLY A 17 16.48 13.52 0.04
CA GLY A 17 15.93 14.80 -0.41
C GLY A 17 14.85 14.71 -1.50
N SER A 18 14.97 13.80 -2.46
CA SER A 18 13.93 13.53 -3.47
C SER A 18 13.78 12.02 -3.69
N LEU A 19 12.65 11.58 -4.22
CA LEU A 19 12.51 10.19 -4.67
C LEU A 19 13.39 9.94 -5.91
N PRO A 20 13.71 8.67 -6.23
CA PRO A 20 14.19 8.29 -7.56
C PRO A 20 13.19 8.82 -8.59
N GLY A 21 13.61 9.31 -9.75
CA GLY A 21 12.73 10.03 -10.68
C GLY A 21 11.40 9.31 -11.00
N TRP A 22 10.38 10.07 -11.39
CA TRP A 22 8.98 9.64 -11.56
C TRP A 22 8.80 8.19 -12.05
N ASP A 23 9.36 7.85 -13.22
CA ASP A 23 9.18 6.53 -13.84
C ASP A 23 9.67 5.38 -12.95
N ARG A 24 10.71 5.60 -12.16
CA ARG A 24 11.27 4.61 -11.25
C ARG A 24 10.35 4.36 -10.06
N VAL A 25 9.77 5.41 -9.49
CA VAL A 25 8.81 5.26 -8.37
C VAL A 25 7.53 4.59 -8.86
N GLU A 26 7.05 5.01 -10.03
CA GLU A 26 5.89 4.41 -10.70
C GLU A 26 6.10 2.90 -10.92
N GLU A 27 7.26 2.50 -11.44
CA GLU A 27 7.64 1.10 -11.62
C GLU A 27 7.64 0.35 -10.29
N ILE A 28 8.29 0.89 -9.24
CA ILE A 28 8.37 0.25 -7.93
C ILE A 28 6.97 0.05 -7.32
N VAL A 29 6.08 1.03 -7.41
CA VAL A 29 4.71 0.93 -6.88
C VAL A 29 3.93 -0.17 -7.61
N ARG A 30 4.05 -0.24 -8.94
CA ARG A 30 3.39 -1.27 -9.76
C ARG A 30 3.95 -2.67 -9.51
N ASP A 31 5.28 -2.79 -9.38
CA ASP A 31 5.94 -4.05 -9.09
C ASP A 31 5.55 -4.57 -7.71
N ALA A 32 5.50 -3.70 -6.71
CA ALA A 32 5.05 -4.04 -5.37
C ALA A 32 3.59 -4.50 -5.37
N HIS A 33 2.69 -3.79 -6.07
CA HIS A 33 1.31 -4.21 -6.23
C HIS A 33 1.21 -5.58 -6.91
N SER A 34 1.89 -5.76 -8.04
CA SER A 34 1.88 -7.02 -8.80
C SER A 34 2.44 -8.19 -7.99
N ARG A 35 3.47 -7.97 -7.16
CA ARG A 35 4.06 -8.99 -6.31
C ARG A 35 3.08 -9.51 -5.26
N TYR A 36 2.28 -8.62 -4.66
CA TYR A 36 1.46 -8.96 -3.49
C TYR A 36 -0.04 -9.06 -3.75
N ARG A 37 -0.55 -8.68 -4.92
CA ARG A 37 -1.99 -8.81 -5.28
C ARG A 37 -2.55 -10.23 -5.22
N GLY A 38 -1.69 -11.25 -5.16
CA GLY A 38 -2.08 -12.65 -5.01
C GLY A 38 -2.18 -13.13 -3.56
N GLU A 39 -1.69 -12.34 -2.59
CA GLU A 39 -1.70 -12.69 -1.17
C GLU A 39 -3.11 -12.54 -0.58
N ARG A 40 -3.72 -13.68 -0.23
CA ARG A 40 -5.11 -13.77 0.24
C ARG A 40 -5.22 -14.15 1.72
N GLY A 41 -4.12 -13.94 2.46
CA GLY A 41 -4.09 -14.21 3.89
C GLY A 41 -4.94 -13.20 4.68
N GLY A 42 -5.45 -13.63 5.83
CA GLY A 42 -6.23 -12.78 6.74
C GLY A 42 -7.74 -12.97 6.64
N THR A 43 -8.50 -12.14 7.35
CA THR A 43 -9.96 -12.17 7.39
C THR A 43 -10.48 -10.74 7.51
N VAL A 44 -11.51 -10.40 6.72
CA VAL A 44 -12.20 -9.11 6.80
C VAL A 44 -12.80 -8.95 8.18
N ALA A 45 -12.65 -7.76 8.77
CA ALA A 45 -13.21 -7.45 10.08
C ALA A 45 -14.75 -7.40 10.01
N ASP A 46 -15.42 -8.13 10.90
CA ASP A 46 -16.88 -8.31 10.87
C ASP A 46 -17.61 -7.78 12.12
N TYR A 47 -16.88 -7.27 13.11
CA TYR A 47 -17.45 -6.75 14.36
C TYR A 47 -18.22 -5.42 14.18
N ILE A 48 -18.07 -4.74 13.05
CA ILE A 48 -18.89 -3.60 12.62
C ILE A 48 -19.57 -4.00 11.30
N PRO A 49 -20.91 -3.95 11.17
CA PRO A 49 -21.61 -4.44 9.98
C PRO A 49 -21.09 -3.89 8.65
N VAL A 50 -20.82 -2.58 8.57
CA VAL A 50 -20.32 -1.97 7.32
C VAL A 50 -18.92 -2.44 6.91
N LEU A 51 -18.12 -2.98 7.84
CA LEU A 51 -16.81 -3.56 7.51
C LEU A 51 -16.93 -4.97 6.93
N ALA A 52 -17.96 -5.73 7.33
CA ALA A 52 -18.19 -7.09 6.84
C ALA A 52 -18.58 -7.14 5.35
N GLU A 53 -19.04 -6.02 4.80
CA GLU A 53 -19.46 -5.88 3.40
C GLU A 53 -18.30 -5.57 2.44
N VAL A 54 -17.08 -5.35 2.96
CA VAL A 54 -15.91 -5.01 2.15
C VAL A 54 -15.46 -6.21 1.33
N ASP A 55 -15.22 -5.99 0.04
CA ASP A 55 -14.68 -7.00 -0.86
C ASP A 55 -13.24 -7.38 -0.45
N PRO A 56 -12.97 -8.64 -0.08
CA PRO A 56 -11.63 -9.09 0.32
C PRO A 56 -10.60 -9.05 -0.81
N GLU A 57 -11.02 -8.86 -2.07
CA GLU A 57 -10.14 -8.74 -3.22
C GLU A 57 -9.55 -7.34 -3.40
N LEU A 58 -10.07 -6.32 -2.69
CA LEU A 58 -9.58 -4.95 -2.79
C LEU A 58 -8.14 -4.85 -2.30
N PHE A 59 -7.26 -4.37 -3.18
CA PHE A 59 -5.86 -4.16 -2.85
C PHE A 59 -5.29 -2.97 -3.62
N GLY A 60 -4.94 -1.92 -2.87
CA GLY A 60 -4.43 -0.67 -3.40
C GLY A 60 -3.15 -0.20 -2.71
N LEU A 61 -2.24 0.40 -3.49
CA LEU A 61 -1.05 1.09 -2.99
C LEU A 61 -1.05 2.53 -3.50
N ALA A 62 -0.68 3.47 -2.64
CA ALA A 62 -0.47 4.87 -3.01
C ALA A 62 0.81 5.42 -2.35
N VAL A 63 1.60 6.15 -3.12
CA VAL A 63 2.74 6.94 -2.66
C VAL A 63 2.52 8.38 -3.10
N ILE A 64 2.52 9.30 -2.13
CA ILE A 64 2.37 10.73 -2.38
C ILE A 64 3.69 11.43 -2.07
N GLU A 65 4.22 12.13 -3.06
CA GLU A 65 5.38 13.00 -2.90
C GLU A 65 5.03 14.24 -2.10
N VAL A 66 6.02 14.84 -1.43
CA VAL A 66 5.86 16.13 -0.73
C VAL A 66 5.40 17.24 -1.69
N GLY A 67 5.76 17.15 -2.98
CA GLY A 67 5.31 18.05 -4.03
C GLY A 67 3.89 17.80 -4.56
N GLY A 68 3.21 16.75 -4.07
CA GLY A 68 1.84 16.39 -4.46
C GLY A 68 1.73 15.41 -5.62
N GLY A 69 2.85 14.90 -6.16
CA GLY A 69 2.84 13.79 -7.13
C GLY A 69 2.26 12.52 -6.50
N LEU A 70 1.34 11.85 -7.18
CA LEU A 70 0.72 10.61 -6.74
C LEU A 70 1.14 9.48 -7.68
N HIS A 71 1.69 8.42 -7.10
CA HIS A 71 1.89 7.12 -7.74
C HIS A 71 0.94 6.12 -7.09
N ASP A 72 0.09 5.48 -7.88
CA ASP A 72 -0.88 4.53 -7.36
C ASP A 72 -1.00 3.25 -8.21
N ALA A 73 -1.46 2.19 -7.58
CA ALA A 73 -1.73 0.92 -8.24
C ALA A 73 -2.91 0.20 -7.57
N GLY A 74 -3.73 -0.47 -8.39
CA GLY A 74 -4.89 -1.23 -7.93
C GLY A 74 -6.02 -0.34 -7.42
N ASP A 75 -6.61 -0.72 -6.29
CA ASP A 75 -7.81 -0.08 -5.73
C ASP A 75 -7.46 1.09 -4.80
N ALA A 76 -6.36 1.79 -5.05
CA ALA A 76 -5.79 2.81 -4.17
C ALA A 76 -6.73 4.00 -3.89
N LEU A 77 -7.67 4.26 -4.81
CA LEU A 77 -8.66 5.33 -4.69
C LEU A 77 -10.02 4.83 -4.19
N HIS A 78 -10.14 3.56 -3.83
CA HIS A 78 -11.36 3.03 -3.22
C HIS A 78 -11.54 3.66 -1.82
N PRO A 79 -12.65 4.35 -1.55
CA PRO A 79 -12.86 4.99 -0.27
C PRO A 79 -13.15 3.96 0.83
N PHE A 80 -12.52 4.12 1.99
CA PHE A 80 -12.79 3.32 3.18
C PHE A 80 -12.69 4.16 4.45
N SER A 81 -13.23 3.65 5.56
CA SER A 81 -13.11 4.32 6.86
C SER A 81 -11.66 4.30 7.33
N ILE A 82 -11.11 5.46 7.71
CA ILE A 82 -9.74 5.57 8.22
C ILE A 82 -9.53 4.83 9.56
N GLN A 83 -10.59 4.49 10.29
CA GLN A 83 -10.55 3.75 11.55
C GLN A 83 -9.45 4.29 12.50
N SER A 84 -8.62 3.42 13.09
CA SER A 84 -7.58 3.83 14.04
C SER A 84 -6.48 4.74 13.46
N ILE A 85 -6.36 4.90 12.13
CA ILE A 85 -5.46 5.87 11.52
C ILE A 85 -5.84 7.30 11.96
N SER A 86 -7.13 7.55 12.24
CA SER A 86 -7.62 8.81 12.79
C SER A 86 -6.90 9.27 14.06
N LYS A 87 -6.33 8.35 14.86
CA LYS A 87 -5.63 8.68 16.11
C LYS A 87 -4.40 9.56 15.92
N MET A 88 -3.85 9.63 14.71
CA MET A 88 -2.73 10.52 14.40
C MET A 88 -3.16 11.99 14.21
N PHE A 89 -4.46 12.26 14.08
CA PHE A 89 -5.01 13.57 13.75
C PHE A 89 -5.83 14.22 14.86
N VAL A 90 -5.98 13.55 16.01
CA VAL A 90 -6.73 14.00 17.20
C VAL A 90 -5.86 13.98 18.44
#